data_AF-A0A5E4CYE5-F1
#
_entry.id   AF-A0A5E4CYE5-F1
#
_cell.length_a   1.000
_cell.length_b   1.000
_cell.length_c   1.000
_cell.angle_alpha   90.00
_cell.angle_beta   90.00
_cell.angle_gamma   90.00
#
_symmetry.space_group_name_H-M   'P 1'
#
loop_
_entity.id
_entity.type
_entity.pdbx_description
1 polymer ?
#
loop_
_entity_poly.entity_id
_entity_poly.type
_entity_poly.pdbx_seq_one_letter_code
_entity_poly.pdbx_strand_id
1 'polypeptide(L)'
;CFLGSRCTSVSGNSCHQQYIKIEIDQYQGADAVGLEENIKQHVENDTGSNEDTDIPKGYMDLMPFINKTDCECLNESNEHDFDNCLQKDMTFLEVDSDEQLLISVAFNQSVKLYSMKF
;
A
#
# COMPACT_ATOMS: atom_id res chain seq x y z
N CYS A 1 8.25 -1.89 11.41
CA CYS A 1 8.64 -0.47 11.30
C CYS A 1 7.58 0.31 10.53
N PHE A 2 6.53 0.80 11.20
CA PHE A 2 5.57 1.71 10.56
C PHE A 2 6.05 3.16 10.71
N LEU A 3 6.43 3.79 9.60
CA LEU A 3 6.67 5.23 9.54
C LEU A 3 5.34 5.95 9.28
N GLY A 4 4.65 6.36 10.34
CA GLY A 4 3.56 7.33 10.23
C GLY A 4 4.12 8.74 10.11
N SER A 5 3.90 9.43 8.98
CA SER A 5 4.23 10.84 8.82
C SER A 5 2.96 11.67 9.04
N ARG A 6 2.89 12.45 10.14
CA ARG A 6 1.80 13.40 10.36
C ARG A 6 2.32 14.81 10.11
N CYS A 7 2.02 15.38 8.94
CA CYS A 7 2.30 16.78 8.64
C CYS A 7 1.32 17.66 9.43
N THR A 8 1.84 18.52 10.31
CA THR A 8 1.05 19.59 10.95
C THR A 8 1.53 20.95 10.45
N SER A 9 0.60 21.64 9.78
CA SER A 9 0.60 23.06 9.37
C SER A 9 1.45 23.50 8.17
N VAL A 10 0.76 24.27 7.32
CA VAL A 10 1.19 24.90 6.07
C VAL A 10 1.68 26.31 6.39
N SER A 11 2.95 26.60 6.12
CA SER A 11 3.46 27.96 5.94
C SER A 11 4.88 27.90 5.37
N GLY A 12 5.03 28.28 4.11
CA GLY A 12 6.23 28.87 3.52
C GLY A 12 7.60 28.25 3.87
N ASN A 13 8.13 27.49 2.90
CA ASN A 13 9.55 27.17 2.70
C ASN A 13 10.15 26.04 3.56
N SER A 14 10.63 25.01 2.86
CA SER A 14 11.35 23.82 3.34
C SER A 14 10.55 22.86 4.23
N CYS A 15 10.04 21.78 3.62
CA CYS A 15 9.57 20.61 4.34
C CYS A 15 10.79 19.91 4.98
N HIS A 16 11.09 20.22 6.24
CA HIS A 16 12.00 19.41 7.03
C HIS A 16 11.28 18.12 7.42
N GLN A 17 11.62 17.03 6.74
CA GLN A 17 11.15 15.68 7.06
C GLN A 17 11.73 15.26 8.42
N GLN A 18 11.02 15.52 9.51
CA GLN A 18 11.41 15.03 10.81
C GLN A 18 10.85 13.62 11.01
N TYR A 19 11.73 12.63 10.86
CA TYR A 19 11.41 11.23 11.11
C TYR A 19 11.15 11.01 12.60
N ILE A 20 9.91 10.69 12.97
CA ILE A 20 9.57 10.27 14.32
C ILE A 20 10.04 8.82 14.47
N LYS A 21 11.12 8.61 15.25
CA LYS A 21 11.58 7.28 15.63
C LYS A 21 10.65 6.74 16.71
N ILE A 22 9.76 5.82 16.33
CA ILE A 22 8.90 5.09 17.28
C ILE A 22 9.64 3.80 17.62
N GLU A 23 10.00 3.63 18.90
CA GLU A 23 10.64 2.41 19.40
C GLU A 23 9.58 1.30 19.45
N ILE A 24 9.77 0.24 18.65
CA ILE A 24 8.79 -0.84 18.51
C ILE A 24 8.93 -1.82 19.67
N ASP A 25 10.18 -2.11 20.06
CA ASP A 25 10.52 -2.82 21.28
C ASP A 25 12.01 -2.65 21.58
N GLN A 26 12.37 -2.83 22.85
CA GLN A 26 13.75 -2.80 23.31
C GLN A 26 14.11 -4.19 23.87
N TYR A 27 15.09 -4.85 23.26
CA TYR A 27 15.52 -6.18 23.66
C TYR A 27 17.00 -6.17 24.04
N GLN A 28 17.30 -6.56 25.28
CA GLN A 28 18.66 -6.67 25.79
C GLN A 28 19.07 -8.14 25.78
N GLY A 29 20.08 -8.48 24.98
CA GLY A 29 20.41 -9.87 24.64
C GLY A 29 20.85 -10.71 25.84
N ALA A 30 19.95 -11.58 26.32
CA ALA A 30 20.22 -12.78 27.12
C ALA A 30 18.98 -13.71 27.32
N ASP A 31 17.88 -13.53 26.57
CA ASP A 31 16.62 -14.27 26.83
C ASP A 31 16.04 -14.93 25.55
N ALA A 32 16.53 -16.14 25.25
CA ALA A 32 16.07 -16.92 24.11
C ALA A 32 14.55 -17.18 24.09
N VAL A 33 13.90 -17.22 25.27
CA VAL A 33 12.46 -17.48 25.39
C VAL A 33 11.67 -16.22 25.03
N GLY A 34 12.06 -15.06 25.55
CA GLY A 34 11.44 -13.78 25.20
C GLY A 34 11.63 -13.40 23.72
N LEU A 35 12.71 -13.86 23.08
CA LEU A 35 12.89 -13.72 21.64
C LEU A 35 11.91 -14.59 20.84
N GLU A 36 11.75 -15.85 21.23
CA GLU A 36 10.80 -16.78 20.58
C GLU A 36 9.35 -16.30 20.73
N GLU A 37 8.98 -15.79 21.91
CA GLU A 37 7.65 -15.23 22.16
C GLU A 37 7.38 -13.97 21.32
N ASN A 38 8.35 -13.05 21.21
CA ASN A 38 8.23 -11.86 20.37
C ASN A 38 8.14 -12.20 18.87
N ILE A 39 8.93 -13.18 18.41
CA ILE A 39 8.85 -13.68 17.04
C ILE A 39 7.47 -14.28 16.78
N LYS A 40 6.96 -15.11 17.69
CA LYS A 40 5.65 -15.74 17.53
C LYS A 40 4.51 -14.70 17.48
N GLN A 41 4.55 -13.68 18.32
CA GLN A 41 3.57 -12.59 18.29
C GLN A 41 3.62 -11.77 16.98
N HIS A 42 4.80 -11.58 16.39
CA HIS A 42 4.94 -10.86 15.11
C HIS A 42 4.63 -11.72 13.89
N VAL A 43 4.78 -13.04 13.98
CA VAL A 43 4.43 -14.00 12.92
C VAL A 43 2.92 -14.30 12.91
N GLU A 44 2.26 -14.36 14.06
CA GLU A 44 0.80 -14.63 14.15
C GLU A 44 -0.06 -13.40 13.80
N ASN A 45 0.44 -12.18 14.06
CA ASN A 45 -0.17 -10.94 13.55
C ASN A 45 0.05 -10.74 12.04
N ASP A 46 0.93 -11.53 11.42
CA ASP A 46 1.07 -11.61 9.96
C ASP A 46 -0.01 -12.56 9.42
N THR A 47 -1.28 -12.22 9.65
CA THR A 47 -2.42 -12.80 8.92
C THR A 47 -2.47 -12.23 7.49
N GLY A 48 -1.31 -11.97 6.89
CA GLY A 48 -1.15 -11.57 5.51
C GLY A 48 -1.39 -12.79 4.64
N SER A 49 -2.48 -12.76 3.89
CA SER A 49 -2.75 -13.70 2.81
C SER A 49 -1.47 -13.97 2.01
N ASN A 50 -1.29 -15.22 1.60
CA ASN A 50 -0.12 -15.77 0.89
C ASN A 50 -0.04 -15.25 -0.57
N GLU A 51 -0.26 -13.95 -0.76
CA GLU A 51 -0.42 -13.25 -2.04
C GLU A 51 0.64 -12.15 -2.23
N ASP A 52 1.41 -11.82 -1.19
CA ASP A 52 2.48 -10.81 -1.20
C ASP A 52 3.82 -11.34 -1.73
N THR A 53 3.85 -12.56 -2.29
CA THR A 53 5.09 -13.16 -2.84
C THR A 53 5.70 -12.35 -3.98
N ASP A 54 4.91 -11.48 -4.60
CA ASP A 54 5.33 -10.64 -5.72
C ASP A 54 5.85 -9.26 -5.31
N ILE A 55 5.75 -8.89 -4.03
CA ILE A 55 6.21 -7.59 -3.53
C ILE A 55 7.68 -7.70 -3.11
N PRO A 56 8.61 -6.94 -3.73
CA PRO A 56 10.01 -6.98 -3.34
C PRO A 56 10.21 -6.55 -1.88
N LYS A 57 11.14 -7.20 -1.17
CA LYS A 57 11.43 -6.89 0.23
C LYS A 57 11.72 -5.40 0.43
N GLY A 58 11.04 -4.79 1.41
CA GLY A 58 11.17 -3.37 1.73
C GLY A 58 10.22 -2.44 0.96
N TYR A 59 9.40 -2.99 0.06
CA TYR A 59 8.28 -2.30 -0.57
C TYR A 59 6.96 -2.80 0.00
N MET A 60 5.87 -2.10 -0.31
CA MET A 60 4.53 -2.43 0.16
C MET A 60 3.54 -2.27 -0.99
N ASP A 61 2.40 -2.94 -0.89
CA ASP A 61 1.29 -2.75 -1.81
C ASP A 61 0.72 -1.33 -1.67
N LEU A 62 0.48 -0.69 -2.81
CA LEU A 62 -0.10 0.65 -2.87
C LEU A 62 -1.63 0.62 -3.00
N MET A 63 -2.23 -0.53 -3.30
CA MET A 63 -3.69 -0.72 -3.41
C MET A 63 -4.48 -0.10 -2.24
N PRO A 64 -4.08 -0.30 -0.97
CA PRO A 64 -4.82 0.24 0.18
C PRO A 64 -4.84 1.77 0.26
N PHE A 65 -3.92 2.44 -0.45
CA PHE A 65 -3.80 3.90 -0.44
C PHE A 65 -4.53 4.56 -1.61
N ILE A 66 -5.11 3.80 -2.53
CA ILE A 66 -5.85 4.34 -3.68
C ILE A 66 -7.13 5.01 -3.19
N ASN A 67 -7.39 6.24 -3.65
CA ASN A 67 -8.65 6.92 -3.46
C ASN A 67 -9.60 6.59 -4.61
N LYS A 68 -10.41 5.54 -4.43
CA LYS A 68 -11.34 5.08 -5.46
C LYS A 68 -12.30 6.17 -5.96
N THR A 69 -12.73 7.08 -5.09
CA THR A 69 -13.68 8.14 -5.44
C THR A 69 -13.09 9.19 -6.39
N ASP A 70 -11.77 9.40 -6.33
CA ASP A 70 -11.04 10.35 -7.18
C ASP A 70 -10.30 9.64 -8.34
N CYS A 71 -10.51 8.34 -8.51
CA CYS A 71 -10.04 7.60 -9.67
C CYS A 71 -11.00 7.81 -10.84
N GLU A 72 -10.46 7.91 -12.04
CA GLU A 72 -11.24 8.03 -13.28
C GLU A 72 -10.69 7.05 -14.30
N CYS A 73 -11.58 6.40 -15.04
CA CYS A 73 -11.23 5.46 -16.09
C CYS A 73 -12.05 5.80 -17.34
N LEU A 74 -11.37 6.09 -18.44
CA LEU A 74 -12.00 6.39 -19.72
C LEU A 74 -11.93 5.17 -20.63
N ASN A 75 -13.01 4.96 -21.40
CA ASN A 75 -13.22 3.81 -22.29
C ASN A 75 -13.40 2.46 -21.56
N GLU A 76 -13.78 2.48 -20.29
CA GLU A 76 -14.21 1.25 -19.60
C GLU A 76 -15.59 0.77 -20.07
N SER A 77 -15.82 -0.54 -19.97
CA SER A 77 -17.14 -1.14 -20.15
C SER A 77 -18.05 -0.84 -18.96
N ASN A 78 -19.34 -0.62 -19.24
CA ASN A 78 -20.35 -0.45 -18.20
C ASN A 78 -20.60 -1.73 -17.38
N GLU A 79 -20.24 -2.90 -17.92
CA GLU A 79 -20.41 -4.19 -17.24
C GLU A 79 -19.16 -4.59 -16.43
N HIS A 80 -18.00 -4.07 -16.83
CA HIS A 80 -16.68 -4.47 -16.35
C HIS A 80 -15.80 -3.23 -16.12
N ASP A 81 -16.13 -2.48 -15.06
CA ASP A 81 -15.54 -1.18 -14.69
C ASP A 81 -14.17 -1.29 -13.99
N PHE A 82 -13.56 -0.13 -13.72
CA PHE A 82 -12.26 -0.03 -13.05
C PHE A 82 -12.24 -0.64 -11.63
N ASP A 83 -13.36 -0.65 -10.92
CA ASP A 83 -13.41 -1.19 -9.56
C ASP A 83 -13.18 -2.72 -9.54
N ASN A 84 -13.49 -3.40 -10.64
CA ASN A 84 -13.24 -4.83 -10.80
C ASN A 84 -11.74 -5.15 -10.85
N CYS A 85 -10.91 -4.36 -11.55
CA CYS A 85 -9.47 -4.62 -11.56
C CYS A 85 -8.77 -4.23 -10.26
N LEU A 86 -9.45 -3.51 -9.36
CA LEU A 86 -8.92 -3.20 -8.03
C LEU A 86 -9.13 -4.32 -7.01
N GLN A 87 -9.97 -5.29 -7.34
CA GLN A 87 -10.30 -6.43 -6.48
C GLN A 87 -9.36 -7.60 -6.78
N LYS A 88 -9.15 -8.45 -5.78
CA LYS A 88 -8.30 -9.65 -5.91
C LYS A 88 -9.08 -10.89 -6.37
N ASP A 89 -10.25 -10.69 -6.96
CA ASP A 89 -11.11 -11.77 -7.43
C ASP A 89 -10.90 -12.04 -8.93
N MET A 90 -11.79 -12.82 -9.53
CA MET A 90 -11.72 -13.17 -10.95
C MET A 90 -12.41 -12.13 -11.85
N THR A 91 -12.80 -10.97 -11.31
CA THR A 91 -13.37 -9.90 -12.11
C THR A 91 -12.26 -9.18 -12.88
N PHE A 92 -12.65 -8.51 -13.96
CA PHE A 92 -11.71 -7.86 -14.87
C PHE A 92 -12.28 -6.53 -15.34
N LEU A 93 -11.37 -5.66 -15.75
CA LEU A 93 -11.66 -4.41 -16.45
C LEU A 93 -11.67 -4.69 -17.95
N GLU A 94 -12.77 -4.34 -18.61
CA GLU A 94 -12.95 -4.51 -20.06
C GLU A 94 -13.07 -3.15 -20.74
N VAL A 95 -12.77 -3.14 -22.04
CA VAL A 95 -12.91 -1.95 -22.88
C VAL A 95 -14.19 -2.04 -23.72
N ASP A 96 -14.97 -0.96 -23.81
CA ASP A 96 -16.25 -0.93 -24.52
C ASP A 96 -16.12 -0.80 -26.06
N SER A 97 -15.26 0.10 -26.56
CA SER A 97 -15.33 0.50 -27.99
C SER A 97 -14.00 0.59 -28.74
N ASP A 98 -12.90 0.94 -28.07
CA ASP A 98 -11.59 1.17 -28.69
C ASP A 98 -10.52 0.41 -27.93
N GLU A 99 -9.49 -0.17 -28.54
CA GLU A 99 -8.42 -0.92 -27.82
C GLU A 99 -7.56 -0.06 -26.85
N GLN A 100 -7.94 1.20 -26.59
CA GLN A 100 -7.25 2.15 -25.73
C GLN A 100 -8.08 2.44 -24.47
N LEU A 101 -7.42 2.27 -23.32
CA LEU A 101 -7.97 2.55 -21.99
C LEU A 101 -7.10 3.61 -21.29
N LEU A 102 -7.71 4.61 -20.66
CA LEU A 102 -6.99 5.62 -19.88
C LEU A 102 -7.39 5.55 -18.41
N ILE A 103 -6.43 5.32 -17.53
CA ILE A 103 -6.65 5.17 -16.09
C ILE A 103 -5.93 6.29 -15.35
N SER A 104 -6.68 7.03 -14.54
CA SER A 104 -6.20 8.01 -13.57
C SER A 104 -6.36 7.44 -12.16
N VAL A 105 -5.24 7.24 -11.44
CA VAL A 105 -5.23 6.71 -10.08
C VAL A 105 -4.86 7.81 -9.09
N ALA A 106 -5.79 8.12 -8.19
CA ALA A 106 -5.55 9.03 -7.08
C ALA A 106 -5.10 8.26 -5.83
N PHE A 107 -4.23 8.86 -5.02
CA PHE A 107 -3.80 8.30 -3.74
C PHE A 107 -4.21 9.21 -2.58
N ASN A 108 -4.64 8.60 -1.48
CA ASN A 108 -4.99 9.29 -0.23
C ASN A 108 -3.78 9.91 0.49
N GLN A 109 -2.57 9.63 0.02
CA GLN A 109 -1.32 10.15 0.57
C GLN A 109 -0.25 10.23 -0.52
N SER A 110 0.79 11.03 -0.28
CA SER A 110 1.96 11.04 -1.15
C SER A 110 2.68 9.69 -1.07
N VAL A 111 2.83 9.03 -2.22
CA VAL A 111 3.55 7.75 -2.36
C VAL A 111 4.75 7.89 -3.30
N LYS A 112 5.69 6.96 -3.22
CA LYS A 112 6.77 6.82 -4.22
C LYS A 112 6.51 5.52 -4.99
N LEU A 113 6.24 5.65 -6.28
CA LEU A 113 6.01 4.49 -7.15
C LEU A 113 7.34 3.88 -7.55
N TYR A 114 7.53 2.60 -7.22
CA TYR A 114 8.74 1.85 -7.56
C TYR A 114 8.52 0.94 -8.77
N SER A 115 7.42 0.19 -8.75
CA SER A 115 7.03 -0.76 -9.79
C SER A 115 5.52 -0.75 -9.96
N MET A 116 5.08 -1.20 -11.13
CA MET A 116 3.67 -1.40 -11.47
C MET A 116 3.51 -2.83 -11.98
N LYS A 117 2.44 -3.49 -11.56
CA LYS A 117 2.05 -4.84 -12.02
C LYS A 117 0.76 -4.69 -12.83
N PHE A 118 0.74 -5.29 -14.00
CA PHE A 118 -0.42 -5.41 -14.89
C PHE A 118 -0.86 -6.87 -14.93
#